data_AF-A0A2M6X9M4-F1
#
_entry.id   AF-A0A2M6X9M4-F1
#
_cell.length_a   1.000
_cell.length_b   1.000
_cell.length_c   1.000
_cell.angle_alpha   90.00
_cell.angle_beta   90.00
_cell.angle_gamma   90.00
#
_symmetry.space_group_name_H-M   'P 1'
#
loop_
_entity.id
_entity.type
_entity.pdbx_description
1 polymer ?
#
loop_
_entity_poly.entity_id
_entity_poly.type
_entity_poly.pdbx_seq_one_letter_code
_entity_poly.pdbx_strand_id
1 'polypeptide(L)'
;MKITDTFKTATAALARNKSRSGLTMLGIIIGIMAVILIMSIGSGAEGFILNQIQGFGAANISIEPGAVSKTGPPDMVRGINLTTIKSKDADAIRKLPMVAAVSGYVPGKSQLVYGNNNLEANF
;
A
#
# COMPACT_ATOMS: atom_id res chain seq x y z
N MET A 1 -33.19 -45.38 -20.84
CA MET A 1 -33.56 -44.07 -20.23
C MET A 1 -32.80 -42.98 -20.97
N LYS A 2 -33.50 -41.99 -21.54
CA LYS A 2 -32.83 -40.86 -22.20
C LYS A 2 -32.50 -39.80 -21.14
N ILE A 3 -31.35 -39.13 -21.27
CA ILE A 3 -30.90 -38.04 -20.37
C ILE A 3 -31.96 -36.95 -20.21
N THR A 4 -32.74 -36.72 -21.27
CA THR A 4 -33.89 -35.80 -21.29
C THR A 4 -34.98 -36.17 -20.28
N ASP A 5 -35.27 -37.45 -20.12
CA ASP A 5 -36.31 -37.93 -19.18
C ASP A 5 -35.84 -37.79 -17.73
N THR A 6 -34.56 -38.06 -17.49
CA THR A 6 -33.93 -37.86 -16.16
C THR A 6 -33.94 -36.39 -15.76
N PHE A 7 -33.60 -35.47 -16.67
CA PHE A 7 -33.62 -34.03 -16.40
C PHE A 7 -35.04 -33.52 -16.11
N LYS A 8 -36.03 -33.99 -16.88
CA LYS A 8 -37.45 -33.64 -16.66
C LYS A 8 -37.99 -34.16 -15.33
N THR A 9 -37.55 -35.36 -14.92
CA THR A 9 -37.92 -35.95 -13.63
C THR A 9 -37.24 -35.22 -12.46
N ALA A 10 -35.96 -34.87 -12.58
CA ALA A 10 -35.22 -34.14 -11.56
C ALA A 10 -35.77 -32.73 -11.31
N THR A 11 -36.05 -31.98 -12.37
CA THR A 11 -36.65 -30.63 -12.27
C THR A 11 -38.04 -30.66 -11.63
N ALA A 12 -38.88 -31.64 -11.98
CA ALA A 12 -40.18 -31.85 -11.33
C ALA A 12 -40.04 -32.17 -9.82
N ALA A 13 -39.03 -32.98 -9.45
CA ALA A 13 -38.75 -33.31 -8.05
C ALA A 13 -38.26 -32.09 -7.23
N LEU A 14 -37.40 -31.24 -7.81
CA LEU A 14 -37.00 -29.97 -7.18
C LEU A 14 -38.18 -29.02 -7.01
N ALA A 15 -39.05 -28.91 -8.03
CA ALA A 15 -40.23 -28.03 -7.98
C ALA A 15 -41.26 -28.47 -6.92
N ARG A 16 -41.29 -29.76 -6.57
CA ARG A 16 -42.18 -30.31 -5.53
C ARG A 16 -41.71 -30.00 -4.11
N ASN A 17 -40.40 -29.81 -3.89
CA ASN A 17 -39.79 -29.53 -2.59
C ASN A 17 -39.11 -28.14 -2.55
N LYS A 18 -39.85 -27.09 -2.93
CA LYS A 18 -39.32 -25.72 -3.09
C LYS A 18 -38.52 -25.22 -1.88
N SER A 19 -39.02 -25.41 -0.66
CA SER A 19 -38.34 -24.92 0.55
C SER A 19 -37.02 -25.61 0.80
N ARG A 20 -36.97 -26.95 0.69
CA ARG A 20 -35.75 -27.73 0.91
C ARG A 20 -34.72 -27.43 -0.17
N SER A 21 -35.12 -27.48 -1.45
CA SER A 21 -34.22 -27.19 -2.57
C SER A 21 -33.71 -25.74 -2.55
N GLY A 22 -34.56 -24.78 -2.18
CA GLY A 22 -34.20 -23.38 -2.02
C GLY A 22 -33.15 -23.17 -0.93
N LEU A 23 -33.36 -23.74 0.27
CA LEU A 23 -32.42 -23.59 1.39
C LEU A 23 -31.05 -24.22 1.09
N THR A 24 -31.03 -25.37 0.40
CA THR A 24 -29.77 -26.01 -0.01
C THR A 24 -29.01 -25.21 -1.05
N MET A 25 -29.71 -24.62 -2.03
CA MET A 25 -29.10 -23.76 -3.03
C MET A 25 -28.55 -22.48 -2.39
N LEU A 26 -29.33 -21.88 -1.48
CA LEU A 26 -28.93 -20.67 -0.77
C LEU A 26 -27.65 -20.91 0.03
N GLY A 27 -27.54 -22.04 0.73
CA GLY A 27 -26.33 -22.41 1.48
C GLY A 27 -25.09 -22.51 0.59
N ILE A 28 -25.21 -23.15 -0.58
CA ILE A 28 -24.10 -23.28 -1.54
C ILE A 28 -23.72 -21.89 -2.10
N ILE A 29 -24.70 -21.06 -2.46
CA ILE A 29 -24.47 -19.72 -3.00
C ILE A 29 -23.73 -18.86 -1.96
N ILE A 30 -24.22 -18.81 -0.73
CA ILE A 30 -23.59 -18.01 0.34
C ILE A 30 -22.18 -18.55 0.64
N GLY A 31 -22.00 -19.87 0.68
CA GLY A 31 -20.71 -20.50 0.93
C GLY A 31 -19.67 -20.12 -0.13
N ILE A 32 -20.00 -20.23 -1.41
CA ILE A 32 -19.09 -19.89 -2.51
C ILE A 32 -18.84 -18.36 -2.53
N MET A 33 -19.87 -17.55 -2.33
CA MET A 33 -19.75 -16.09 -2.28
C MET A 33 -18.79 -15.64 -1.18
N ALA A 34 -18.88 -16.19 0.03
CA ALA A 34 -17.99 -15.85 1.14
C ALA A 34 -16.51 -16.12 0.80
N VAL A 35 -16.22 -17.27 0.19
CA VAL A 35 -14.85 -17.64 -0.23
C VAL A 35 -14.32 -16.68 -1.30
N ILE A 36 -15.12 -16.38 -2.33
CA ILE A 36 -14.72 -15.47 -3.41
C ILE A 36 -14.49 -14.06 -2.87
N LEU A 37 -15.34 -13.59 -1.97
CA LEU A 37 -15.22 -12.26 -1.35
C LEU A 37 -13.91 -12.14 -0.57
N ILE A 38 -13.62 -13.09 0.31
CA ILE A 38 -12.39 -13.06 1.13
C ILE A 38 -11.15 -13.10 0.24
N MET A 39 -11.15 -13.93 -0.80
CA MET A 39 -10.02 -14.03 -1.73
C MET A 39 -9.81 -12.74 -2.55
N SER A 40 -10.90 -12.13 -3.00
CA SER A 40 -10.87 -10.87 -3.76
C SER A 40 -10.40 -9.70 -2.89
N ILE A 41 -10.89 -9.63 -1.65
CA ILE A 41 -10.44 -8.61 -0.68
C ILE A 41 -8.97 -8.81 -0.31
N GLY A 42 -8.56 -10.05 -0.05
CA GLY A 42 -7.18 -10.38 0.31
C GLY A 42 -6.19 -9.97 -0.79
N SER A 43 -6.44 -10.41 -2.03
CA SER A 43 -5.61 -10.05 -3.18
C SER A 43 -5.62 -8.54 -3.49
N GLY A 44 -6.77 -7.88 -3.34
CA GLY A 44 -6.88 -6.43 -3.51
C GLY A 44 -6.10 -5.65 -2.46
N ALA A 45 -6.17 -6.06 -1.19
CA ALA A 45 -5.43 -5.43 -0.09
C ALA A 45 -3.92 -5.64 -0.23
N GLU A 46 -3.50 -6.86 -0.57
CA GLU A 46 -2.09 -7.17 -0.86
C GLU A 46 -1.57 -6.28 -2.00
N GLY A 47 -2.29 -6.22 -3.13
CA GLY A 47 -1.93 -5.37 -4.25
C GLY A 47 -1.86 -3.88 -3.87
N PHE A 48 -2.81 -3.39 -3.08
CA PHE A 48 -2.81 -2.00 -2.60
C PHE A 48 -1.58 -1.69 -1.74
N ILE A 49 -1.26 -2.57 -0.78
CA ILE A 49 -0.10 -2.42 0.10
C ILE A 49 1.19 -2.46 -0.72
N LEU A 50 1.32 -3.42 -1.64
CA LEU A 50 2.50 -3.51 -2.51
C LEU A 50 2.66 -2.24 -3.36
N ASN A 51 1.59 -1.70 -3.94
CA ASN A 51 1.67 -0.46 -4.72
C ASN A 51 2.13 0.72 -3.86
N GLN A 52 1.59 0.84 -2.64
CA GLN A 52 2.00 1.91 -1.72
C GLN A 52 3.50 1.78 -1.37
N ILE A 53 3.97 0.56 -1.08
CA ILE A 53 5.38 0.29 -0.74
C ILE A 53 6.29 0.47 -1.96
N GLN A 54 5.86 0.04 -3.15
CA GLN A 54 6.61 0.26 -4.39
C GLN A 54 6.77 1.75 -4.70
N GLY A 55 5.78 2.57 -4.38
CA GLY A 55 5.88 4.04 -4.46
C GLY A 55 6.98 4.62 -3.56
N PHE A 56 7.24 3.99 -2.41
CA PHE A 56 8.38 4.33 -1.57
C PHE A 56 9.72 3.80 -2.09
N GLY A 57 9.74 2.86 -3.03
CA GLY A 57 10.93 2.19 -3.53
C GLY A 57 11.58 1.32 -2.45
N ALA A 58 11.63 -0.01 -2.67
CA ALA A 58 12.07 -0.98 -1.66
C ALA A 58 13.56 -0.87 -1.23
N ALA A 59 14.34 0.05 -1.82
CA ALA A 59 15.78 0.17 -1.61
C ALA A 59 16.26 1.62 -1.41
N ASN A 60 15.49 2.44 -0.69
CA ASN A 60 15.92 3.80 -0.35
C ASN A 60 16.58 3.84 1.04
N ILE A 61 17.78 4.43 1.10
CA ILE A 61 18.51 4.69 2.34
C ILE A 61 18.63 6.21 2.49
N SER A 62 18.00 6.77 3.52
CA SER A 62 18.16 8.18 3.88
C SER A 62 19.34 8.34 4.84
N ILE A 63 20.20 9.32 4.56
CA ILE A 63 21.35 9.66 5.39
C ILE A 63 21.17 11.11 5.82
N GLU A 64 20.93 11.34 7.10
CA GLU A 64 20.70 12.66 7.67
C GLU A 64 21.81 13.03 8.66
N PRO A 65 22.32 14.28 8.63
CA PRO A 65 23.33 14.73 9.58
C PRO A 65 22.68 15.08 10.92
N GLY A 66 23.13 14.42 12.00
CA GLY A 66 22.61 14.66 13.36
C GLY A 66 22.76 13.43 14.23
N ALA A 67 22.90 13.61 15.55
CA ALA A 67 22.75 12.49 16.46
C ALA A 67 21.24 12.21 16.64
N VAL A 68 20.80 11.01 16.27
CA VAL A 68 19.53 10.45 16.77
C VAL A 68 19.70 10.16 18.26
N SER A 69 19.63 11.21 19.08
CA SER A 69 19.69 11.08 20.53
C SER A 69 18.51 10.24 21.00
N LYS A 70 18.76 9.02 21.48
CA LYS A 70 17.73 8.13 22.05
C LYS A 70 17.03 8.70 23.30
N THR A 71 17.49 9.84 23.81
CA THR A 71 17.04 10.43 25.10
C THR A 71 16.96 11.97 25.06
N GLY A 72 16.84 12.59 23.88
CA GLY A 72 16.70 14.05 23.80
C GLY A 72 16.17 14.55 22.44
N PRO A 73 15.69 15.80 22.37
CA PRO A 73 15.20 16.38 21.12
C PRO A 73 16.30 16.31 20.04
N PRO A 74 15.96 15.96 18.78
CA PRO A 74 16.92 15.91 17.68
C PRO A 74 17.71 17.22 17.56
N ASP A 75 18.98 17.16 17.17
CA ASP A 75 19.83 18.36 17.03
C ASP A 75 19.28 19.38 16.01
N MET A 76 18.46 18.93 15.06
CA MET A 76 17.67 19.79 14.17
C MET A 76 16.69 20.71 14.92
N VAL A 77 16.16 20.26 16.06
CA VAL A 77 15.25 21.06 16.93
C VAL A 77 16.02 22.12 17.72
N ARG A 78 17.34 21.96 17.89
CA ARG A 78 18.20 22.90 18.60
C ARG A 78 18.79 24.01 17.71
N GLY A 79 18.41 24.07 16.43
CA GLY A 79 18.91 25.09 15.49
C GLY A 79 20.39 24.96 15.15
N ILE A 80 21.00 23.80 15.42
CA ILE A 80 22.38 23.51 15.02
C ILE A 80 22.32 23.02 13.58
N ASN A 81 22.83 23.83 12.64
CA ASN A 81 23.02 23.41 11.26
C ASN A 81 24.22 22.47 11.18
N LEU A 82 24.01 21.16 11.40
CA LEU A 82 25.05 20.16 11.16
C LEU A 82 25.27 20.00 9.66
N THR A 83 26.35 20.61 9.16
CA THR A 83 26.78 20.54 7.75
C THR A 83 27.83 19.44 7.52
N THR A 84 27.82 18.41 8.37
CA THR A 84 28.82 17.33 8.34
C THR A 84 28.76 16.51 7.06
N ILE A 85 27.56 16.35 6.49
CA ILE A 85 27.38 15.73 5.17
C ILE A 85 27.49 16.82 4.10
N LYS A 86 28.45 16.67 3.20
CA LYS A 86 28.70 17.59 2.10
C LYS A 86 28.37 16.93 0.76
N SER A 87 28.17 17.75 -0.28
CA SER A 87 27.93 17.24 -1.64
C SER A 87 29.02 16.30 -2.14
N LYS A 88 30.27 16.45 -1.66
CA LYS A 88 31.38 15.55 -1.98
C LYS A 88 31.17 14.12 -1.49
N ASP A 89 30.46 13.94 -0.37
CA ASP A 89 30.15 12.62 0.18
C ASP A 89 29.10 11.91 -0.69
N ALA A 90 28.15 12.65 -1.26
CA ALA A 90 27.19 12.13 -2.23
C ALA A 90 27.89 11.62 -3.51
N ASP A 91 28.88 12.36 -4.02
CA ASP A 91 29.69 11.95 -5.18
C ASP A 91 30.54 10.70 -4.90
N ALA A 92 31.03 10.54 -3.68
CA ALA A 92 31.76 9.35 -3.26
C ALA A 92 30.84 8.12 -3.18
N ILE A 93 29.64 8.27 -2.62
CA ILE A 93 28.64 7.20 -2.51
C ILE A 93 28.16 6.76 -3.89
N ARG A 94 28.02 7.69 -4.84
CA ARG A 94 27.60 7.41 -6.22
C ARG A 94 28.56 6.50 -6.99
N LYS A 95 29.83 6.38 -6.57
CA LYS A 95 30.83 5.51 -7.21
C LYS A 95 30.74 4.06 -6.75
N LEU A 96 29.94 3.75 -5.71
CA LEU A 96 29.80 2.39 -5.20
C LEU A 96 28.96 1.55 -6.17
N PRO A 97 29.37 0.30 -6.47
CA PRO A 97 28.71 -0.54 -7.47
C PRO A 97 27.29 -0.99 -7.08
N MET A 98 26.92 -0.85 -5.80
CA MET A 98 25.60 -1.22 -5.27
C MET A 98 24.60 -0.04 -5.25
N VAL A 99 25.02 1.17 -5.65
CA VAL A 99 24.21 2.37 -5.57
C VAL A 99 23.73 2.77 -6.97
N ALA A 100 22.42 2.66 -7.21
CA ALA A 100 21.83 3.03 -8.50
C ALA A 100 21.73 4.55 -8.70
N ALA A 101 21.36 5.28 -7.66
CA ALA A 101 21.22 6.73 -7.69
C ALA A 101 21.44 7.32 -6.30
N VAL A 102 21.91 8.57 -6.26
CA VAL A 102 22.05 9.37 -5.04
C VAL A 102 21.41 10.72 -5.31
N SER A 103 20.54 11.17 -4.41
CA SER A 103 19.97 12.51 -4.40
C SER A 103 20.35 13.22 -3.10
N GLY A 104 20.71 14.49 -3.19
CA GLY A 104 20.85 15.37 -2.03
C GLY A 104 19.52 16.06 -1.76
N TYR A 105 19.11 16.10 -0.49
CA TYR A 105 17.91 16.78 -0.05
C TYR A 105 18.26 17.79 1.04
N VAL A 106 17.78 19.02 0.90
CA VAL A 106 17.96 20.09 1.88
C VAL A 106 16.57 20.56 2.32
N PRO A 107 16.10 20.17 3.51
CA PRO A 107 14.80 20.61 4.00
C PRO A 107 14.82 22.11 4.28
N GLY A 108 13.78 22.81 3.82
CA GLY A 108 13.57 24.24 4.02
C GLY A 108 12.08 24.56 4.16
N LYS A 109 11.80 25.72 4.76
CA LYS A 109 10.44 26.27 4.85
C LYS A 109 10.40 27.59 4.11
N SER A 110 9.38 27.80 3.27
CA SER A 110 9.12 29.07 2.61
C SER A 110 7.63 29.38 2.65
N GLN A 111 7.30 30.65 2.82
CA GLN A 111 5.92 31.11 2.73
C GLN A 111 5.59 31.45 1.27
N LEU A 112 4.55 30.83 0.73
CA LEU A 112 3.97 31.16 -0.55
C LEU A 112 2.79 32.10 -0.30
N VAL A 113 2.95 33.36 -0.72
CA VAL A 113 1.91 34.37 -0.59
C VAL A 113 1.30 34.63 -1.97
N TYR A 114 -0.01 34.40 -2.11
CA TYR A 114 -0.77 34.77 -3.29
C TYR A 114 -2.06 35.49 -2.88
N GLY A 115 -2.11 36.80 -3.13
CA GLY A 115 -3.22 37.66 -2.69
C GLY A 115 -3.37 37.64 -1.17
N ASN A 116 -4.58 37.34 -0.69
CA ASN A 116 -4.86 37.18 0.75
C ASN A 116 -4.56 35.78 1.32
N ASN A 117 -4.03 34.86 0.50
CA ASN A 117 -3.70 33.50 0.94
C ASN A 117 -2.21 33.39 1.24
N ASN A 118 -1.89 33.05 2.49
CA ASN A 118 -0.54 32.67 2.91
C ASN A 118 -0.52 31.16 3.15
N LEU A 119 0.39 30.46 2.48
CA LEU A 119 0.59 29.02 2.62
C LEU A 119 2.04 28.77 3.00
N GLU A 120 2.24 28.05 4.11
CA GLU A 120 3.58 27.62 4.51
C GLU A 120 3.94 26.36 3.71
N ALA A 121 4.90 26.49 2.79
CA ALA A 121 5.40 25.38 1.99
C ALA A 121 6.67 24.83 2.63
N ASN A 122 6.65 23.53 2.90
CA ASN A 122 7.84 22.77 3.30
C ASN A 122 8.39 22.11 2.02
N PHE A 123 9.69 22.26 1.75
CA PHE A 123 10.36 21.59 0.65
C PHE A 123 11.64 20.94 1.13
#